data_AF-A0A9D2A1S2-F1
#
_entry.id   AF-A0A9D2A1S2-F1
#
_cell.length_a   1.000
_cell.length_b   1.000
_cell.length_c   1.000
_cell.angle_alpha   90.00
_cell.angle_beta   90.00
_cell.angle_gamma   90.00
#
_symmetry.space_group_name_H-M   'P 1'
#
loop_
_entity.id
_entity.type
_entity.pdbx_description
1 polymer ?
#
loop_
_entity_poly.entity_id
_entity_poly.type
_entity_poly.pdbx_seq_one_letter_code
_entity_poly.pdbx_strand_id
1 'polypeptide(L)'
;MKLTKTDVAKMIGIVYLESGQSVSEHDIKERVDFWYASLKQFEREIVLTAFQNVAMNTNYPVKLADVCNEIRRLQALGEKSDEQLWVELTGVLDKVRHNTEGYRYDYMDEGARCRKSNEQIYAALPPEIKDYLRSISELITVAYMSSEDLRYEKARFMKRIGEIREQARLRRDTPKEVLELLSGPVPQLTEGR
;
A
#
# COMPACT_ATOMS: atom_id res chain seq x y z
N MET A 1 -11.80 -13.85 -4.74
CA MET A 1 -11.47 -14.92 -5.70
C MET A 1 -10.22 -14.51 -6.48
N LYS A 2 -9.31 -15.41 -6.86
CA LYS A 2 -8.09 -15.04 -7.61
C LYS A 2 -8.35 -14.89 -9.11
N LEU A 3 -7.61 -14.00 -9.77
CA LEU A 3 -7.65 -13.82 -11.23
C LEU A 3 -7.16 -15.10 -11.93
N THR A 4 -7.83 -15.50 -13.02
CA THR A 4 -7.41 -16.65 -13.84
C THR A 4 -6.91 -16.21 -15.21
N LYS A 5 -6.11 -17.05 -15.88
CA LYS A 5 -5.72 -16.83 -17.28
C LYS A 5 -6.95 -16.76 -18.21
N THR A 6 -8.01 -17.50 -17.89
CA THR A 6 -9.28 -17.46 -18.61
C THR A 6 -9.96 -16.11 -18.52
N ASP A 7 -9.93 -15.44 -17.35
CA ASP A 7 -10.44 -14.07 -17.22
C ASP A 7 -9.64 -13.11 -18.11
N VAL A 8 -8.31 -13.25 -18.15
CA VAL A 8 -7.43 -12.42 -18.99
C VAL A 8 -7.65 -12.67 -20.49
N ALA A 9 -7.83 -13.93 -20.90
CA ALA A 9 -8.16 -14.27 -22.27
C ALA A 9 -9.47 -13.63 -22.73
N LYS A 10 -10.49 -13.57 -21.86
CA LYS A 10 -11.74 -12.87 -22.16
C LYS A 10 -11.54 -11.37 -22.35
N MET A 11 -10.75 -10.73 -21.48
CA MET A 11 -10.41 -9.30 -21.61
C MET A 11 -9.71 -9.01 -22.94
N ILE A 12 -8.70 -9.81 -23.29
CA ILE A 12 -7.98 -9.68 -24.56
C ILE A 12 -8.89 -9.94 -25.76
N GLY A 13 -9.82 -10.90 -25.65
CA GLY A 13 -10.83 -11.14 -26.69
C GLY A 13 -11.69 -9.92 -26.98
N ILE A 14 -12.13 -9.18 -25.95
CA ILE A 14 -12.90 -7.93 -26.11
C ILE A 14 -12.06 -6.88 -26.85
N VAL A 15 -10.80 -6.67 -26.45
CA VAL A 15 -9.89 -5.72 -27.10
C VAL A 15 -9.70 -6.03 -28.59
N TYR A 16 -9.58 -7.32 -28.93
CA TYR A 16 -9.40 -7.72 -30.32
C TYR A 16 -10.64 -7.54 -31.17
N LEU A 17 -11.83 -7.89 -30.64
CA LEU A 17 -13.11 -7.66 -31.30
C LEU A 17 -13.31 -6.18 -31.66
N GLU A 18 -12.86 -5.28 -30.78
CA GLU A 18 -12.94 -3.83 -31.00
C GLU A 18 -11.88 -3.29 -31.97
N SER A 19 -10.69 -3.90 -32.01
CA SER A 19 -9.57 -3.44 -32.83
C SER A 19 -9.64 -3.83 -34.32
N GLY A 20 -10.45 -4.83 -34.67
CA GLY A 20 -10.55 -5.36 -36.05
C GLY A 20 -9.26 -6.00 -36.59
N GLN A 21 -8.25 -6.22 -35.75
CA GLN A 21 -6.96 -6.78 -36.17
C GLN A 21 -7.00 -8.31 -36.24
N SER A 22 -6.54 -8.85 -37.37
CA SER A 22 -6.18 -10.26 -37.52
C SER A 22 -4.87 -10.52 -36.78
N VAL A 23 -4.91 -11.36 -35.74
CA VAL A 23 -3.76 -11.71 -34.91
C VAL A 23 -3.64 -13.22 -34.80
N SER A 24 -2.41 -13.74 -34.84
CA SER A 24 -2.17 -15.19 -34.76
C SER A 24 -2.49 -15.73 -33.37
N GLU A 25 -2.86 -17.01 -33.27
CA GLU A 25 -3.13 -17.67 -31.98
C GLU A 25 -1.93 -17.61 -31.03
N HIS A 26 -0.71 -17.63 -31.58
CA HIS A 26 0.54 -17.51 -30.84
C HIS A 26 0.64 -16.15 -30.13
N ASP A 27 0.40 -15.06 -30.86
CA ASP A 27 0.47 -13.69 -30.31
C ASP A 27 -0.61 -13.42 -29.25
N ILE A 28 -1.77 -14.06 -29.38
CA ILE A 28 -2.84 -14.01 -28.38
C ILE A 28 -2.37 -14.68 -27.09
N LYS A 29 -1.77 -15.87 -27.18
CA LYS A 29 -1.27 -16.61 -26.02
C LYS A 29 -0.19 -15.84 -25.27
N GLU A 30 0.79 -15.29 -25.99
CA GLU A 30 1.86 -14.49 -25.37
C GLU A 30 1.31 -13.25 -24.66
N ARG A 31 0.33 -12.56 -25.25
CA ARG A 31 -0.32 -11.42 -24.60
C ARG A 31 -1.11 -11.83 -23.37
N VAL A 32 -1.84 -12.95 -23.41
CA VAL A 32 -2.54 -13.49 -22.23
C VAL A 32 -1.56 -13.76 -21.11
N ASP A 33 -0.44 -14.41 -21.41
CA ASP A 33 0.57 -14.73 -20.41
C ASP A 33 1.21 -13.47 -19.82
N PHE A 34 1.50 -12.47 -20.66
CA PHE A 34 2.05 -11.19 -20.22
C PHE A 34 1.09 -10.38 -19.35
N TRP A 35 -0.17 -10.24 -19.78
CA TRP A 35 -1.20 -9.55 -18.99
C TRP A 35 -1.48 -10.29 -17.69
N TYR A 36 -1.58 -11.62 -17.74
CA TYR A 36 -1.78 -12.41 -16.53
C TYR A 36 -0.63 -12.26 -15.56
N ALA A 37 0.62 -12.33 -16.02
CA ALA A 37 1.80 -12.12 -15.18
C ALA A 37 1.77 -10.76 -14.48
N SER A 38 1.29 -9.73 -15.18
CA SER A 38 1.19 -8.35 -14.67
C SER A 38 0.02 -8.14 -13.71
N LEU A 39 -1.09 -8.86 -13.90
CA LEU A 39 -2.34 -8.63 -13.18
C LEU A 39 -2.62 -9.64 -12.07
N LYS A 40 -1.97 -10.82 -12.06
CA LYS A 40 -2.22 -11.93 -11.10
C LYS A 40 -2.01 -11.54 -9.62
N GLN A 41 -1.29 -10.45 -9.37
CA GLN A 41 -1.02 -9.91 -8.04
C GLN A 41 -2.20 -9.13 -7.46
N PHE A 42 -3.16 -8.72 -8.28
CA PHE A 42 -4.34 -7.98 -7.86
C PHE A 42 -5.54 -8.90 -7.67
N GLU A 43 -6.50 -8.46 -6.84
CA GLU A 43 -7.75 -9.18 -6.69
C GLU A 43 -8.56 -9.16 -7.99
N ARG A 44 -9.22 -10.29 -8.29
CA ARG A 44 -9.99 -10.47 -9.53
C ARG A 44 -10.99 -9.34 -9.78
N GLU A 45 -11.76 -8.97 -8.75
CA GLU A 45 -12.81 -7.97 -8.88
C GLU A 45 -12.22 -6.59 -9.21
N ILE A 46 -11.11 -6.20 -8.57
CA ILE A 46 -10.43 -4.93 -8.87
C ILE A 46 -9.96 -4.89 -10.33
N VAL A 47 -9.38 -5.99 -10.83
CA VAL A 47 -8.92 -6.08 -12.22
C VAL A 47 -10.08 -5.97 -13.21
N LEU A 48 -11.19 -6.68 -12.95
CA LEU A 48 -12.36 -6.66 -13.84
C LEU A 48 -13.05 -5.30 -13.83
N THR A 49 -13.22 -4.67 -12.67
CA THR A 49 -13.78 -3.31 -12.56
C THR A 49 -12.88 -2.30 -13.27
N ALA A 50 -11.55 -2.38 -13.08
CA ALA A 50 -10.63 -1.50 -13.78
C ALA A 50 -10.71 -1.66 -15.30
N PHE A 51 -10.72 -2.91 -15.79
CA PHE A 51 -10.87 -3.19 -17.21
C PHE A 51 -12.18 -2.62 -17.77
N GLN A 52 -13.31 -2.84 -17.08
CA GLN A 52 -14.60 -2.29 -17.50
C GLN A 52 -14.59 -0.76 -17.53
N ASN A 53 -14.05 -0.11 -16.51
CA ASN A 53 -13.96 1.35 -16.47
C ASN A 53 -13.14 1.89 -17.64
N VAL A 54 -12.01 1.26 -17.98
CA VAL A 54 -11.20 1.70 -19.12
C VAL A 54 -11.93 1.44 -20.44
N ALA A 55 -12.50 0.24 -20.63
CA ALA A 55 -13.22 -0.11 -21.85
C ALA A 55 -14.39 0.84 -22.14
N MET A 56 -15.11 1.27 -21.10
CA MET A 56 -16.28 2.15 -21.25
C MET A 56 -15.92 3.62 -21.49
N ASN A 57 -14.69 4.05 -21.15
CA ASN A 57 -14.31 5.47 -21.16
C ASN A 57 -13.21 5.80 -22.20
N THR A 58 -12.72 4.81 -22.96
CA THR A 58 -11.65 5.02 -23.94
C THR A 58 -12.17 4.85 -25.37
N ASN A 59 -11.78 5.76 -26.25
CA ASN A 59 -12.09 5.70 -27.69
C ASN A 59 -11.09 4.81 -28.48
N TYR A 60 -10.11 4.25 -27.79
CA TYR A 60 -9.01 3.48 -28.36
C TYR A 60 -8.99 2.07 -27.74
N PRO A 61 -8.41 1.07 -28.42
CA PRO A 61 -8.27 -0.26 -27.86
C PRO A 61 -7.57 -0.23 -26.49
N VAL A 62 -8.20 -0.87 -25.51
CA VAL A 62 -7.72 -0.90 -24.13
C VAL A 62 -6.29 -1.44 -24.06
N LYS A 63 -5.38 -0.66 -23.46
CA LYS A 63 -4.01 -1.09 -23.21
C LYS A 63 -3.87 -1.57 -21.77
N LEU A 64 -2.93 -2.50 -21.55
CA LEU A 64 -2.60 -2.97 -20.20
C LEU A 64 -2.22 -1.83 -19.26
N ALA A 65 -1.49 -0.83 -19.78
CA ALA A 65 -1.08 0.33 -19.00
C ALA A 65 -2.28 1.11 -18.44
N ASP A 66 -3.34 1.26 -19.23
CA ASP A 66 -4.55 1.96 -18.83
C ASP A 66 -5.28 1.19 -17.72
N VAL A 67 -5.38 -0.13 -17.86
CA VAL A 67 -5.93 -1.02 -16.82
C VAL A 67 -5.11 -0.92 -15.53
N CYS A 68 -3.78 -0.98 -15.62
CA CYS A 68 -2.91 -0.83 -14.46
C CYS A 68 -3.05 0.54 -13.77
N ASN A 69 -3.20 1.62 -14.55
CA ASN A 69 -3.44 2.96 -14.00
C ASN A 69 -4.79 3.04 -13.29
N GLU A 70 -5.83 2.44 -13.85
CA GLU A 70 -7.16 2.40 -13.25
C GLU A 70 -7.19 1.53 -11.99
N ILE A 71 -6.47 0.39 -11.98
CA ILE A 71 -6.27 -0.42 -10.76
C ILE A 71 -5.64 0.43 -9.66
N ARG A 72 -4.58 1.19 -9.97
CA ARG A 72 -3.94 2.09 -8.99
C ARG A 72 -4.92 3.15 -8.49
N ARG A 73 -5.75 3.71 -9.36
CA ARG A 73 -6.79 4.69 -8.99
C ARG A 73 -7.84 4.07 -8.05
N LEU A 74 -8.34 2.87 -8.36
CA LEU A 74 -9.31 2.15 -7.54
C LEU A 74 -8.74 1.77 -6.17
N GLN A 75 -7.47 1.38 -6.12
CA GLN A 75 -6.78 1.11 -4.86
C GLN A 75 -6.63 2.39 -4.02
N ALA A 76 -6.25 3.51 -4.65
CA ALA A 76 -6.12 4.80 -3.98
C ALA A 76 -7.47 5.33 -3.43
N LEU A 77 -8.60 5.00 -4.06
CA LEU A 77 -9.92 5.37 -3.55
C LEU A 77 -10.30 4.65 -2.25
N GLY A 78 -9.71 3.49 -1.98
CA GLY A 78 -9.87 2.76 -0.73
C GLY A 78 -8.89 3.19 0.37
N GLU A 79 -7.89 4.01 0.04
CA GLU A 79 -6.90 4.49 1.01
C GLU A 79 -7.46 5.69 1.79
N LYS A 80 -7.22 5.69 3.11
CA LYS A 80 -7.59 6.81 3.97
C LYS A 80 -6.81 8.04 3.55
N SER A 81 -7.39 9.24 3.59
CA SER A 81 -6.61 10.47 3.39
C SER A 81 -5.62 10.71 4.53
N ASP A 82 -4.60 11.55 4.31
CA ASP A 82 -3.61 11.89 5.35
C ASP A 82 -4.30 12.52 6.57
N GLU A 83 -5.35 13.31 6.34
CA GLU A 83 -6.16 13.89 7.40
C GLU A 83 -6.94 12.82 8.17
N GLN A 84 -7.50 11.81 7.50
CA GLN A 84 -8.18 10.70 8.18
C GLN A 84 -7.20 9.89 9.04
N LEU A 85 -5.99 9.62 8.54
CA LEU A 85 -4.95 8.97 9.33
C LEU A 85 -4.54 9.81 10.54
N TRP A 86 -4.43 11.13 10.39
CA TRP A 86 -4.14 12.02 11.51
C TRP A 86 -5.24 12.03 12.56
N VAL A 87 -6.50 12.04 12.14
CA VAL A 87 -7.66 11.94 13.04
C VAL A 87 -7.65 10.61 13.79
N GLU A 88 -7.30 9.51 13.14
CA GLU A 88 -7.19 8.20 13.81
C GLU A 88 -6.05 8.14 14.82
N LEU A 89 -4.88 8.71 14.49
CA LEU A 89 -3.76 8.81 15.42
C LEU A 89 -4.17 9.63 16.64
N THR A 90 -4.70 10.83 16.43
CA THR A 90 -5.07 11.74 17.52
C THR A 90 -6.21 11.21 18.38
N GLY A 91 -7.16 10.48 17.77
CA GLY A 91 -8.30 9.87 18.46
C GLY A 91 -7.92 8.80 19.50
N VAL A 92 -6.72 8.23 19.44
CA VAL A 92 -6.25 7.24 20.42
C VAL A 92 -5.35 7.82 21.51
N LEU A 93 -4.85 9.06 21.37
CA LEU A 93 -3.82 9.62 22.24
C LEU A 93 -4.27 9.75 23.70
N ASP A 94 -5.48 10.23 23.95
CA ASP A 94 -6.01 10.39 25.31
C ASP A 94 -6.05 9.05 26.06
N LYS A 95 -6.46 7.98 25.34
CA LYS A 95 -6.50 6.64 25.91
C LYS A 95 -5.09 6.10 26.19
N VAL A 96 -4.16 6.33 25.26
CA VAL A 96 -2.75 5.94 25.43
C VAL A 96 -2.13 6.64 26.65
N ARG A 97 -2.38 7.95 26.79
CA ARG A 97 -1.92 8.73 27.93
C ARG A 97 -2.48 8.21 29.24
N HIS A 98 -3.80 8.02 29.32
CA HIS A 98 -4.46 7.47 30.50
C HIS A 98 -3.91 6.09 30.88
N ASN A 99 -3.74 5.19 29.90
CA ASN A 99 -3.17 3.88 30.14
C ASN A 99 -1.71 3.98 30.64
N THR A 100 -0.92 4.91 30.11
CA THR A 100 0.48 5.10 30.51
C THR A 100 0.59 5.55 31.97
N GLU A 101 -0.31 6.43 32.43
CA GLU A 101 -0.38 6.81 33.84
C GLU A 101 -0.68 5.61 34.76
N GLY A 102 -1.38 4.60 34.23
CA GLY A 102 -1.69 3.33 34.88
C GLY A 102 -0.50 2.38 35.03
N TYR A 103 0.61 2.58 34.31
CA TYR A 103 1.75 1.63 34.29
C TYR A 103 2.42 1.45 35.65
N ARG A 104 2.31 2.45 36.54
CA ARG A 104 2.90 2.44 37.88
C ARG A 104 2.15 1.54 38.88
N TYR A 105 0.96 1.08 38.54
CA TYR A 105 0.11 0.29 39.44
C TYR A 105 0.27 -1.21 39.17
N ASP A 106 1.41 -1.76 39.59
CA ASP A 106 1.67 -3.21 39.46
C ASP A 106 0.96 -4.04 40.54
N TYR A 107 0.35 -3.41 41.56
CA TYR A 107 -0.18 -4.12 42.74
C TYR A 107 -1.51 -4.89 42.52
N MET A 108 -2.13 -4.83 41.33
CA MET A 108 -3.41 -5.52 41.04
C MET A 108 -3.59 -5.90 39.55
N ASP A 109 -2.52 -6.28 38.85
CA ASP A 109 -2.50 -6.55 37.39
C ASP A 109 -2.96 -5.36 36.51
N GLU A 110 -3.16 -4.18 37.09
CA GLU A 110 -3.68 -3.00 36.40
C GLU A 110 -2.63 -2.43 35.45
N GLY A 111 -1.38 -2.29 35.90
CA GLY A 111 -0.26 -1.90 35.06
C GLY A 111 -0.05 -2.84 33.87
N ALA A 112 -0.20 -4.15 34.06
CA ALA A 112 -0.10 -5.14 32.98
C ALA A 112 -1.26 -5.01 31.96
N ARG A 113 -2.49 -4.77 32.44
CA ARG A 113 -3.66 -4.52 31.59
C ARG A 113 -3.50 -3.24 30.76
N CYS A 114 -3.00 -2.17 31.38
CA CYS A 114 -2.73 -0.91 30.69
C CYS A 114 -1.67 -1.06 29.58
N ARG A 115 -0.57 -1.78 29.85
CA ARG A 115 0.47 -2.07 28.84
C ARG A 115 -0.11 -2.86 27.66
N LYS A 116 -0.84 -3.94 27.95
CA LYS A 116 -1.51 -4.75 26.93
C LYS A 116 -2.52 -3.95 26.11
N SER A 117 -3.26 -3.03 26.75
CA SER A 117 -4.19 -2.15 26.03
C SER A 117 -3.46 -1.23 25.05
N ASN A 118 -2.32 -0.65 25.44
CA ASN A 118 -1.52 0.18 24.54
C ASN A 118 -0.89 -0.62 23.38
N GLU A 119 -0.47 -1.87 23.63
CA GLU A 119 -0.03 -2.78 22.58
C GLU A 119 -1.14 -3.08 21.56
N GLN A 120 -2.37 -3.32 22.04
CA GLN A 120 -3.52 -3.55 21.18
C GLN A 120 -3.89 -2.31 20.36
N ILE A 121 -3.88 -1.12 20.97
CA ILE A 121 -4.10 0.15 20.28
C ILE A 121 -3.08 0.30 19.16
N TYR A 122 -1.78 0.14 19.46
CA TYR A 122 -0.73 0.27 18.45
C TYR A 122 -0.86 -0.76 17.33
N ALA A 123 -1.15 -2.03 17.66
CA ALA A 123 -1.31 -3.10 16.68
C ALA A 123 -2.47 -2.81 15.70
N ALA A 124 -3.56 -2.21 16.19
CA ALA A 124 -4.74 -1.84 15.42
C ALA A 124 -4.55 -0.60 14.54
N LEU A 125 -3.46 0.18 14.73
CA LEU A 125 -3.20 1.34 13.89
C LEU A 125 -2.92 0.93 12.44
N PRO A 126 -3.34 1.77 11.47
CA PRO A 126 -2.96 1.65 10.07
C PRO A 126 -1.44 1.46 9.89
N PRO A 127 -1.00 0.62 8.93
CA PRO A 127 0.42 0.40 8.64
C PRO A 127 1.21 1.70 8.47
N GLU A 128 0.64 2.71 7.82
CA GLU A 128 1.27 3.99 7.56
C GLU A 128 1.57 4.77 8.85
N ILE A 129 0.66 4.70 9.83
CA ILE A 129 0.85 5.33 11.14
C ILE A 129 1.90 4.56 11.94
N LYS A 130 1.94 3.23 11.83
CA LYS A 130 2.97 2.40 12.47
C LYS A 130 4.34 2.63 11.86
N ASP A 131 4.44 2.83 10.56
CA ASP A 131 5.70 3.16 9.89
C ASP A 131 6.18 4.58 10.25
N TYR A 132 5.24 5.50 10.50
CA TYR A 132 5.54 6.83 11.00
C TYR A 132 6.11 6.80 12.43
N LEU A 133 5.39 6.12 13.35
CA LEU A 133 5.73 6.06 14.78
C LEU A 133 6.79 5.02 15.13
N ARG A 134 7.04 4.00 14.30
CA ARG A 134 8.05 2.94 14.48
C ARG A 134 7.94 2.05 15.73
N SER A 135 7.28 2.50 16.80
CA SER A 135 7.14 1.80 18.07
C SER A 135 6.01 2.37 18.94
N ILE A 136 5.60 1.60 19.94
CA ILE A 136 4.66 2.03 21.00
C ILE A 136 5.25 3.19 21.81
N SER A 137 6.57 3.24 22.02
CA SER A 137 7.21 4.30 22.79
C SER A 137 7.06 5.68 22.13
N GLU A 138 7.13 5.75 20.81
CA GLU A 138 6.88 6.99 20.08
C GLU A 138 5.39 7.37 20.13
N LEU A 139 4.47 6.39 20.06
CA LEU A 139 3.03 6.66 20.27
C LEU A 139 2.78 7.29 21.65
N ILE A 140 3.41 6.76 22.70
CA ILE A 140 3.33 7.32 24.05
C ILE A 140 3.93 8.73 24.08
N THR A 141 5.07 8.95 23.42
CA THR A 141 5.71 10.27 23.34
C THR A 141 4.77 11.31 22.71
N VAL A 142 4.11 10.95 21.60
CA VAL A 142 3.12 11.82 20.95
C VAL A 142 1.90 12.06 21.86
N ALA A 143 1.48 11.07 22.64
CA ALA A 143 0.33 11.21 23.54
C ALA A 143 0.56 12.21 24.69
N TYR A 144 1.82 12.51 25.03
CA TYR A 144 2.18 13.51 26.05
C TYR A 144 2.51 14.88 25.47
N MET A 145 2.45 15.06 24.14
CA MET A 145 2.66 16.36 23.50
C MET A 145 1.59 17.37 23.92
N SER A 146 1.99 18.63 24.05
CA SER A 146 1.04 19.73 24.24
C SER A 146 0.21 19.94 22.97
N SER A 147 -0.90 20.67 23.07
CA SER A 147 -1.69 21.04 21.89
C SER A 147 -0.89 21.87 20.87
N GLU A 148 0.10 22.63 21.32
CA GLU A 148 1.00 23.38 20.45
C GLU A 148 1.98 22.43 19.73
N ASP A 149 2.61 21.51 20.46
CA ASP A 149 3.51 20.52 19.87
C ASP A 149 2.77 19.61 18.87
N LEU A 150 1.53 19.23 19.17
CA LEU A 150 0.69 18.45 18.26
C LEU A 150 0.38 19.19 16.95
N ARG A 151 0.33 20.54 16.95
CA ARG A 151 0.16 21.30 15.71
C ARG A 151 1.41 21.21 14.83
N TYR A 152 2.61 21.33 15.42
CA TYR A 152 3.86 21.14 14.69
C TYR A 152 4.02 19.70 14.22
N GLU A 153 3.63 18.74 15.06
CA GLU A 153 3.65 17.33 14.73
C GLU A 153 2.71 16.99 13.59
N LYS A 154 1.51 17.60 13.54
CA LYS A 154 0.58 17.47 12.40
C LYS A 154 1.27 17.85 11.09
N ALA A 155 1.98 18.98 11.05
CA ALA A 155 2.66 19.41 9.85
C ALA A 155 3.77 18.42 9.41
N ARG A 156 4.51 17.86 10.38
CA ARG A 156 5.51 16.81 10.11
C ARG A 156 4.87 15.52 9.60
N PHE A 157 3.77 15.11 10.22
CA PHE A 157 3.00 13.94 9.84
C PHE A 157 2.52 14.04 8.40
N MET A 158 1.87 15.14 8.02
CA MET A 158 1.36 15.35 6.65
C MET A 158 2.46 15.28 5.60
N LYS A 159 3.65 15.83 5.88
CA LYS A 159 4.78 15.76 4.96
C LYS A 159 5.29 14.31 4.80
N ARG A 160 5.40 13.58 5.91
CA ARG A 160 6.11 12.30 5.95
C ARG A 160 5.25 11.12 5.53
N ILE A 161 3.92 11.20 5.71
CA ILE A 161 3.00 10.14 5.27
C ILE A 161 3.04 9.95 3.76
N GLY A 162 3.15 11.04 2.98
CA GLY A 162 3.32 10.94 1.53
C GLY A 162 4.57 10.15 1.14
N GLU A 163 5.69 10.41 1.82
CA GLU A 163 6.95 9.69 1.60
C GLU A 163 6.83 8.19 1.98
N ILE A 164 6.17 7.89 3.10
CA ILE A 164 5.94 6.51 3.58
C ILE A 164 5.10 5.72 2.58
N ARG A 165 4.02 6.30 2.06
CA ARG A 165 3.18 5.66 1.04
C ARG A 165 3.95 5.39 -0.23
N GLU A 166 4.74 6.35 -0.69
CA GLU A 166 5.52 6.18 -1.90
C GLU A 166 6.58 5.09 -1.74
N GLN A 167 7.25 5.02 -0.58
CA GLN A 167 8.17 3.94 -0.26
C GLN A 167 7.46 2.58 -0.19
N ALA A 168 6.27 2.51 0.41
CA ALA A 168 5.46 1.30 0.45
C ALA A 168 5.06 0.84 -0.96
N ARG A 169 4.67 1.78 -1.82
CA ARG A 169 4.36 1.53 -3.24
C ARG A 169 5.57 1.00 -3.99
N LEU A 170 6.73 1.64 -3.85
CA LEU A 170 7.96 1.20 -4.50
C LEU A 170 8.36 -0.21 -4.06
N ARG A 171 8.23 -0.54 -2.77
CA ARG A 171 8.51 -1.88 -2.24
C ARG A 171 7.54 -2.93 -2.78
N ARG A 172 6.27 -2.57 -3.00
CA ARG A 172 5.25 -3.47 -3.56
C ARG A 172 5.44 -3.71 -5.05
N ASP A 173 5.73 -2.64 -5.78
CA ASP A 173 5.73 -2.63 -7.24
C ASP A 173 7.08 -3.07 -7.83
N THR A 174 8.16 -3.08 -7.04
CA THR A 174 9.49 -3.55 -7.47
C THR A 174 9.62 -5.07 -7.21
N PRO A 175 9.91 -5.88 -8.24
CA PRO A 175 10.22 -7.31 -8.05
C PRO A 175 11.37 -7.51 -7.08
N LYS A 176 11.28 -8.55 -6.23
CA LYS A 176 12.31 -8.85 -5.21
C LYS A 176 13.68 -9.03 -5.83
N GLU A 177 13.73 -9.64 -7.00
CA GLU A 177 14.95 -9.89 -7.78
C GLU A 177 15.64 -8.58 -8.19
N VAL A 178 14.87 -7.52 -8.44
CA VAL A 178 15.41 -6.18 -8.76
C VAL A 178 15.88 -5.46 -7.49
N LEU A 179 15.17 -5.62 -6.37
CA LEU A 179 15.61 -5.09 -5.07
C LEU A 179 16.93 -5.71 -4.60
N GLU A 180 17.10 -7.03 -4.81
CA GLU A 180 18.33 -7.77 -4.50
C GLU A 180 19.51 -7.31 -5.37
N LEU A 181 19.27 -7.01 -6.65
CA LEU A 181 20.31 -6.44 -7.55
C LEU A 181 20.78 -5.05 -7.11
N LEU A 182 19.88 -4.22 -6.57
CA LEU A 182 20.21 -2.88 -6.07
C LEU A 182 20.94 -2.89 -4.72
N SER A 183 20.90 -4.02 -4.00
CA SER A 183 21.53 -4.19 -2.69
C SER A 183 22.77 -5.10 -2.69
N GLY A 184 23.17 -5.62 -3.86
CA GLY A 184 24.42 -6.34 -4.04
C GLY A 184 25.66 -5.42 -3.99
N PRO A 185 26.83 -5.93 -3.56
CA PRO A 185 28.07 -5.14 -3.56
C PRO A 185 28.45 -4.76 -4.99
N VAL A 186 28.73 -3.47 -5.21
CA VAL A 186 29.27 -2.95 -6.47
C VAL A 186 30.53 -3.76 -6.82
N PRO A 187 30.57 -4.45 -7.98
CA PRO A 187 31.78 -5.13 -8.42
C PRO A 187 32.88 -4.08 -8.53
N GLN A 188 33.93 -4.19 -7.69
CA GLN A 188 35.13 -3.42 -7.92
C GLN A 188 35.70 -3.89 -9.25
N LEU A 189 35.66 -3.00 -10.25
CA LEU A 189 36.40 -3.17 -11.48
C LEU A 189 37.87 -3.33 -11.08
N THR A 190 38.35 -4.56 -11.12
CA THR A 190 39.77 -4.83 -10.99
C THR A 190 40.41 -4.33 -12.28
N GLU A 191 41.10 -3.21 -12.18
CA GLU A 191 41.99 -2.75 -13.26
C GLU A 191 43.04 -3.83 -13.47
N GLY A 192 42.91 -4.53 -14.59
CA GLY A 192 43.87 -5.54 -15.04
C GLY A 192 45.25 -4.91 -15.24
N ARG A 193 46.26 -5.52 -14.64
CA ARG A 193 47.67 -5.31 -14.95
C ARG A 193 48.15 -6.38 -15.91
#